data_AF-A0A7V2UHI2-F1
#
_entry.id   AF-A0A7V2UHI2-F1
#
_cell.length_a   1.000
_cell.length_b   1.000
_cell.length_c   1.000
_cell.angle_alpha   90.00
_cell.angle_beta   90.00
_cell.angle_gamma   90.00
#
_symmetry.space_group_name_H-M   'P 1'
#
loop_
_entity.id
_entity.type
_entity.pdbx_description
1 polymer ?
#
loop_
_entity_poly.entity_id
_entity_poly.type
_entity_poly.pdbx_seq_one_letter_code
_entity_poly.pdbx_strand_id
1 'polypeptide(L)'
;AMTDVVAGHTQLMFDAMTTALPMIRGGRVKAYAISTPERSPLLPDVPTFAELGYSSLTATGWMGLWCSGAMPADVQQPLLAAVRTAMAAPSFGERLRTLGFDLGRSRATGELSKDLHADHERVGRVLKAIGFKPE
;
A
#
# COMPACT_ATOMS: atom_id res chain seq x y z
N ALA A 1 13.47 -3.40 -11.75
CA ALA A 1 12.62 -4.36 -11.02
C ALA A 1 11.49 -4.89 -11.90
N MET A 2 10.35 -4.21 -12.08
CA MET A 2 9.25 -4.74 -12.92
C MET A 2 9.70 -5.02 -14.37
N THR A 3 10.54 -4.16 -14.94
CA THR A 3 11.15 -4.37 -16.27
C THR A 3 11.95 -5.67 -16.36
N ASP A 4 12.64 -6.06 -15.29
CA ASP A 4 13.46 -7.27 -15.22
C ASP A 4 12.60 -8.53 -15.16
N VAL A 5 11.45 -8.46 -14.48
CA VAL A 5 10.45 -9.54 -14.48
C VAL A 5 9.86 -9.70 -15.88
N VAL A 6 9.45 -8.60 -16.50
CA VAL A 6 8.88 -8.60 -17.85
C VAL A 6 9.88 -9.08 -18.90
N ALA A 7 11.18 -8.83 -18.71
CA ALA A 7 12.25 -9.31 -19.58
C ALA A 7 12.73 -10.74 -19.24
N GLY A 8 12.28 -11.33 -18.13
CA GLY A 8 12.67 -12.66 -17.67
C GLY A 8 14.03 -12.72 -16.95
N HIS A 9 14.66 -11.59 -16.62
CA HIS A 9 15.88 -11.53 -15.82
C HIS A 9 15.64 -11.95 -14.36
N THR A 10 14.42 -11.76 -13.86
CA THR A 10 13.97 -12.22 -12.53
C THR A 10 12.64 -12.94 -12.63
N GLN A 11 12.50 -14.10 -11.98
CA GLN A 11 11.33 -14.97 -12.18
C GLN A 11 10.10 -14.54 -11.38
N LEU A 12 10.29 -13.83 -10.26
CA LEU A 12 9.22 -13.44 -9.34
C LEU A 12 9.55 -12.12 -8.66
N MET A 13 8.51 -11.34 -8.35
CA MET A 13 8.60 -10.09 -7.60
C MET A 13 7.35 -9.92 -6.73
N PHE A 14 7.51 -9.30 -5.57
CA PHE A 14 6.43 -8.65 -4.84
C PHE A 14 6.36 -7.19 -5.29
N ASP A 15 5.20 -6.74 -5.76
CA ASP A 15 5.03 -5.38 -6.28
C ASP A 15 3.74 -4.74 -5.77
N ALA A 16 3.68 -3.42 -5.84
CA ALA A 16 2.46 -2.68 -5.59
C ALA A 16 1.44 -2.93 -6.72
N MET A 17 0.16 -3.06 -6.35
CA MET A 17 -0.92 -3.27 -7.33
C MET A 17 -0.95 -2.16 -8.39
N THR A 18 -0.60 -0.93 -8.00
CA THR A 18 -0.60 0.26 -8.86
C THR A 18 0.35 0.15 -10.05
N THR A 19 1.51 -0.48 -9.86
CA THR A 19 2.53 -0.67 -10.90
C THR A 19 2.34 -2.00 -11.63
N ALA A 20 1.85 -3.03 -10.94
CA ALA A 20 1.63 -4.35 -11.52
C ALA A 20 0.38 -4.41 -12.42
N LEU A 21 -0.69 -3.69 -12.09
CA LEU A 21 -2.00 -3.84 -12.75
C LEU A 21 -1.97 -3.62 -14.28
N PRO A 22 -1.28 -2.61 -14.83
CA PRO A 22 -1.15 -2.46 -16.29
C PRO A 22 -0.40 -3.64 -16.93
N MET A 23 0.63 -4.15 -16.29
CA MET A 23 1.41 -5.29 -16.79
C MET A 23 0.62 -6.60 -16.73
N ILE A 24 -0.18 -6.80 -15.69
CA ILE A 24 -1.08 -7.95 -15.54
C ILE A 24 -2.17 -7.90 -16.62
N ARG A 25 -2.84 -6.75 -16.78
CA ARG A 25 -3.90 -6.58 -17.80
C ARG A 25 -3.36 -6.71 -19.22
N GLY A 26 -2.13 -6.28 -19.46
CA GLY A 26 -1.44 -6.46 -20.74
C GLY A 26 -0.90 -7.88 -20.98
N GLY A 27 -1.12 -8.83 -20.06
CA GLY A 27 -0.63 -10.21 -20.18
C GLY A 27 0.89 -10.34 -20.12
N ARG A 28 1.60 -9.29 -19.68
CA ARG A 28 3.08 -9.27 -19.63
C ARG A 28 3.63 -9.97 -18.41
N VAL A 29 2.85 -9.99 -17.32
CA VAL A 29 3.16 -10.73 -16.09
C VAL A 29 1.90 -11.41 -15.58
N LYS A 30 2.07 -12.46 -14.76
CA LYS A 30 0.98 -13.18 -14.10
C LYS A 30 0.95 -12.84 -12.61
N ALA A 31 -0.22 -12.49 -12.10
CA ALA A 31 -0.44 -12.36 -10.66
C ALA A 31 -0.78 -13.72 -10.05
N TYR A 32 -0.10 -14.10 -8.98
CA TYR A 32 -0.30 -15.39 -8.30
C TYR A 32 -1.07 -15.26 -6.98
N ALA A 33 -0.85 -14.18 -6.25
CA ALA A 33 -1.55 -13.87 -5.00
C ALA A 33 -1.50 -12.36 -4.72
N ILE A 34 -2.43 -11.87 -3.91
CA ILE A 34 -2.39 -10.52 -3.35
C ILE A 34 -2.32 -10.57 -1.82
N SER A 35 -1.68 -9.56 -1.21
CA SER A 35 -1.45 -9.48 0.24
C SER A 35 -2.54 -8.73 1.01
N THR A 36 -3.62 -8.33 0.33
CA THR A 36 -4.79 -7.72 0.95
C THR A 36 -5.60 -8.76 1.73
N PRO A 37 -6.37 -8.35 2.76
CA PRO A 37 -7.23 -9.27 3.52
C PRO A 37 -8.30 -9.96 2.67
N GLU A 38 -8.78 -9.26 1.64
CA GLU A 38 -9.83 -9.71 0.72
C GLU A 38 -9.39 -9.51 -0.73
N ARG A 39 -10.06 -10.20 -1.66
CA ARG A 39 -9.79 -10.07 -3.09
C ARG A 39 -10.06 -8.65 -3.58
N SER A 40 -9.23 -8.16 -4.49
CA SER A 40 -9.47 -6.88 -5.15
C SER A 40 -10.49 -7.04 -6.28
N PRO A 41 -11.51 -6.17 -6.39
CA PRO A 41 -12.40 -6.15 -7.55
C PRO A 41 -11.69 -5.91 -8.89
N LEU A 42 -10.45 -5.40 -8.87
CA LEU A 42 -9.63 -5.20 -10.06
C LEU A 42 -8.94 -6.50 -10.53
N LEU A 43 -8.84 -7.50 -9.65
CA LEU A 43 -8.20 -8.80 -9.86
C LEU A 43 -9.03 -9.91 -9.16
N PRO A 44 -10.32 -10.10 -9.52
CA PRO A 44 -11.23 -10.98 -8.78
C PRO A 44 -10.82 -12.46 -8.82
N ASP A 45 -10.07 -12.87 -9.85
CA ASP A 45 -9.60 -14.24 -10.04
C ASP A 45 -8.28 -14.53 -9.29
N VAL A 46 -7.61 -13.50 -8.76
CA VAL A 46 -6.35 -13.66 -8.04
C VAL A 46 -6.65 -13.89 -6.55
N PRO A 47 -6.21 -15.02 -5.97
CA PRO A 47 -6.46 -15.32 -4.57
C PRO A 47 -5.66 -14.40 -3.64
N THR A 48 -6.11 -14.27 -2.39
CA THR A 48 -5.27 -13.67 -1.34
C THR A 48 -4.27 -14.69 -0.79
N PHE A 49 -3.18 -14.22 -0.19
CA PHE A 49 -2.28 -15.13 0.54
C PHE A 49 -3.00 -15.88 1.68
N ALA A 50 -3.98 -15.26 2.33
CA ALA A 50 -4.77 -15.90 3.38
C ALA A 50 -5.61 -17.07 2.82
N GLU A 51 -6.25 -16.92 1.66
CA GLU A 51 -6.99 -18.00 0.99
C GLU A 51 -6.09 -19.18 0.60
N LEU A 52 -4.80 -18.91 0.36
CA LEU A 52 -3.78 -19.92 0.07
C LEU A 52 -3.16 -20.56 1.33
N GLY A 53 -3.61 -20.19 2.52
CA GLY A 53 -3.10 -20.71 3.79
C GLY A 53 -1.90 -19.95 4.38
N TYR A 54 -1.52 -18.80 3.81
CA TYR A 54 -0.40 -17.97 4.23
C TYR A 54 -0.86 -16.68 4.90
N SER A 55 -1.68 -16.76 5.95
CA SER A 55 -2.25 -15.58 6.62
C SER A 55 -1.22 -14.61 7.20
N SER A 56 0.01 -15.06 7.47
CA SER A 56 1.12 -14.20 7.90
C SER A 56 1.63 -13.26 6.80
N LEU A 57 1.29 -13.53 5.54
CA LEU A 57 1.61 -12.68 4.38
C LEU A 57 0.49 -11.68 4.04
N THR A 58 -0.55 -11.59 4.87
CA THR A 58 -1.55 -10.53 4.79
C THR A 58 -0.95 -9.24 5.35
N ALA A 59 -0.41 -8.41 4.45
CA ALA A 59 0.16 -7.12 4.77
C ALA A 59 -0.14 -6.14 3.64
N THR A 60 -0.76 -5.01 3.98
CA THR A 60 -1.04 -3.93 3.04
C THR A 60 -0.08 -2.77 3.27
N GLY A 61 0.54 -2.30 2.19
CA GLY A 61 1.21 -1.01 2.21
C GLY A 61 0.15 0.10 2.30
N TRP A 62 0.47 1.19 2.99
CA TRP A 62 -0.37 2.38 3.07
C TRP A 62 0.45 3.63 2.79
N MET A 63 -0.25 4.67 2.37
CA MET A 63 0.32 6.00 2.15
C MET A 63 -0.34 6.99 3.10
N GLY A 64 0.47 7.85 3.70
CA GLY A 64 0.03 8.96 4.51
C GLY A 64 0.57 10.27 3.96
N LEU A 65 -0.14 11.37 4.20
CA LEU A 65 0.38 12.71 3.96
C LEU A 65 1.03 13.21 5.26
N TRP A 66 2.25 13.70 5.15
CA TRP A 66 3.04 14.19 6.26
C TRP A 66 3.43 15.65 6.03
N CYS A 67 3.60 16.39 7.11
CA CYS A 67 4.17 17.74 7.10
C CYS A 67 5.25 17.84 8.19
N SER A 68 6.04 18.91 8.16
CA SER A 68 7.06 19.14 9.18
C SER A 68 6.42 19.26 10.56
N GLY A 69 6.97 18.57 11.57
CA GLY A 69 6.53 18.72 12.96
C GLY A 69 6.75 20.13 13.52
N ALA A 70 7.63 20.93 12.90
CA ALA A 70 7.85 22.33 13.26
C ALA A 70 6.82 23.29 12.63
N MET A 71 5.92 22.79 11.77
CA MET A 71 4.92 23.63 11.11
C MET A 71 3.94 24.20 12.14
N PRO A 72 3.65 25.51 12.15
CA PRO A 72 2.67 26.10 13.05
C PRO A 72 1.25 25.51 12.88
N ALA A 73 0.50 25.44 13.99
CA ALA A 73 -0.82 24.79 14.00
C ALA A 73 -1.83 25.47 13.07
N ASP A 74 -1.78 26.79 12.93
CA ASP A 74 -2.59 27.59 12.01
C ASP A 74 -2.32 27.28 10.53
N VAL A 75 -1.16 26.71 10.19
CA VAL A 75 -0.85 26.18 8.86
C VAL A 75 -1.26 24.70 8.73
N GLN A 76 -1.12 23.92 9.82
CA GLN A 76 -1.48 22.48 9.81
C GLN A 76 -2.98 22.26 9.65
N GLN A 77 -3.80 23.06 10.34
CA GLN A 77 -5.25 22.85 10.36
C GLN A 77 -5.91 23.04 8.98
N PRO A 78 -5.59 24.09 8.19
CA PRO A 78 -6.10 24.22 6.83
C PRO A 78 -5.70 23.06 5.91
N LEU A 79 -4.46 22.57 6.02
CA LEU A 79 -3.99 21.43 5.22
C LEU A 79 -4.77 20.15 5.58
N LEU A 80 -4.93 19.87 6.87
CA LEU A 80 -5.72 18.74 7.34
C LEU A 80 -7.19 18.84 6.88
N ALA A 81 -7.77 20.03 6.94
CA ALA A 81 -9.13 20.27 6.45
C ALA A 81 -9.25 20.02 4.95
N ALA A 82 -8.32 20.54 4.13
CA ALA A 82 -8.32 20.33 2.69
C ALA A 82 -8.19 18.85 2.30
N VAL A 83 -7.32 18.10 3.00
CA VAL A 83 -7.18 16.65 2.81
C VAL A 83 -8.47 15.92 3.13
N ARG A 84 -9.13 16.27 4.25
CA ARG A 84 -10.42 15.67 4.62
C ARG A 84 -11.51 15.95 3.58
N THR A 85 -11.58 17.18 3.07
CA THR A 85 -12.50 17.54 1.99
C THR A 85 -12.23 16.70 0.73
N ALA A 86 -10.97 16.55 0.33
CA ALA A 86 -10.60 15.74 -0.82
C ALA A 86 -10.96 14.26 -0.62
N MET A 87 -10.68 13.69 0.55
CA MET A 87 -11.03 12.30 0.88
C MET A 87 -12.54 12.05 0.94
N ALA A 88 -13.34 13.08 1.24
CA ALA A 88 -14.79 12.99 1.24
C ALA A 88 -15.41 13.06 -0.18
N ALA A 89 -14.65 13.50 -1.19
CA ALA A 89 -15.13 13.56 -2.56
C ALA A 89 -15.20 12.15 -3.17
N PRO A 90 -16.39 11.69 -3.63
CA PRO A 90 -16.52 10.35 -4.24
C PRO A 90 -15.57 10.14 -5.42
N SER A 91 -15.40 11.17 -6.26
CA SER A 91 -14.51 11.15 -7.42
C SER A 91 -13.04 10.89 -7.06
N PHE A 92 -12.60 11.31 -5.86
CA PHE A 92 -11.25 11.03 -5.38
C PHE A 92 -11.09 9.54 -5.05
N GLY A 93 -12.04 8.96 -4.32
CA GLY A 93 -12.05 7.52 -4.01
C GLY A 93 -12.13 6.65 -5.27
N GLU A 94 -12.99 7.01 -6.21
CA GLU A 94 -13.10 6.34 -7.52
C GLU A 94 -11.77 6.40 -8.28
N ARG A 95 -11.15 7.59 -8.36
CA ARG A 95 -9.86 7.74 -9.03
C ARG A 95 -8.79 6.87 -8.40
N LEU A 96 -8.70 6.83 -7.06
CA LEU A 96 -7.77 5.95 -6.36
C LEU A 96 -8.01 4.47 -6.68
N ARG A 97 -9.28 4.01 -6.69
CA ARG A 97 -9.60 2.63 -7.08
C ARG A 97 -9.16 2.33 -8.51
N THR A 98 -9.32 3.25 -9.47
CA THR A 98 -8.83 3.01 -10.85
C THR A 98 -7.32 2.81 -10.92
N LEU A 99 -6.57 3.41 -9.98
CA LEU A 99 -5.13 3.31 -9.88
C LEU A 99 -4.67 2.08 -9.06
N GLY A 100 -5.58 1.30 -8.47
CA GLY A 100 -5.23 0.15 -7.63
C GLY A 100 -5.03 0.48 -6.15
N PHE A 101 -5.47 1.65 -5.70
CA PHE A 101 -5.51 2.01 -4.29
C PHE A 101 -6.93 1.83 -3.73
N ASP A 102 -7.01 1.37 -2.48
CA ASP A 102 -8.21 1.57 -1.67
C ASP A 102 -8.09 2.90 -0.92
N LEU A 103 -9.17 3.69 -0.94
CA LEU A 103 -9.24 4.89 -0.12
C LEU A 103 -9.23 4.46 1.36
N GLY A 104 -8.12 4.73 2.04
CA GLY A 104 -8.02 4.55 3.47
C GLY A 104 -9.01 5.42 4.24
N ARG A 105 -9.25 5.08 5.51
CA ARG A 105 -10.05 5.94 6.40
C ARG A 105 -9.27 7.23 6.68
N SER A 106 -9.95 8.38 6.67
CA SER A 106 -9.38 9.61 7.21
C SER A 106 -9.13 9.42 8.70
N ARG A 107 -7.87 9.56 9.13
CA ARG A 107 -7.45 9.37 10.52
C ARG A 107 -7.17 10.72 11.19
N ALA A 108 -7.25 10.77 12.51
CA ALA A 108 -6.64 11.87 13.25
C ALA A 108 -5.11 11.81 13.15
N THR A 109 -4.41 12.94 13.24
CA THR A 109 -2.92 12.99 13.15
C THR A 109 -2.24 12.06 14.16
N GLY A 110 -2.77 11.99 15.39
CA GLY A 110 -2.27 11.10 16.43
C GLY A 110 -2.48 9.62 16.12
N GLU A 111 -3.52 9.25 15.37
CA GLU A 111 -3.77 7.88 14.94
C GLU A 111 -2.81 7.48 13.81
N LEU A 112 -2.61 8.34 12.80
CA LEU A 112 -1.65 8.08 11.73
C LEU A 112 -0.23 7.90 12.27
N SER A 113 0.14 8.69 13.29
CA SER A 113 1.42 8.55 13.98
C SER A 113 1.55 7.22 14.71
N LYS A 114 0.47 6.72 15.33
CA LYS A 114 0.45 5.38 15.96
C LYS A 114 0.62 4.28 14.92
N ASP A 115 -0.05 4.38 13.78
CA ASP A 115 0.08 3.38 12.71
C ASP A 115 1.51 3.33 12.17
N LEU A 116 2.15 4.49 11.97
CA LEU A 116 3.55 4.57 11.56
C LEU A 116 4.48 3.85 12.54
N HIS A 117 4.29 4.07 13.84
CA HIS A 117 5.08 3.37 14.86
C HIS A 117 4.80 1.87 14.86
N ALA A 118 3.53 1.46 14.75
CA ALA A 118 3.17 0.04 14.70
C ALA A 118 3.81 -0.68 13.50
N ASP A 119 3.84 -0.02 12.34
CA ASP A 119 4.47 -0.56 11.14
C ASP A 119 6.00 -0.53 11.22
N HIS A 120 6.59 0.53 11.79
CA HIS A 120 8.02 0.58 12.09
C HIS A 120 8.44 -0.62 12.95
N GLU A 121 7.73 -0.87 14.03
CA GLU A 121 7.99 -2.00 14.93
C GLU A 121 7.81 -3.35 14.22
N ARG A 122 6.75 -3.49 13.40
CA ARG A 122 6.49 -4.71 12.63
C ARG A 122 7.61 -5.00 11.64
N VAL A 123 7.98 -4.02 10.82
CA VAL A 123 9.06 -4.17 9.82
C VAL A 123 10.39 -4.42 10.53
N GLY A 124 10.67 -3.68 11.62
CA GLY A 124 11.87 -3.88 12.42
C GLY A 124 12.00 -5.31 12.98
N ARG A 125 10.91 -5.93 13.44
CA ARG A 125 10.91 -7.33 13.86
C ARG A 125 11.23 -8.28 12.72
N VAL A 126 10.66 -8.06 11.53
CA VAL A 126 10.92 -8.89 10.34
C VAL A 126 12.39 -8.81 9.94
N LEU A 127 12.94 -7.60 9.85
CA LEU A 127 14.34 -7.39 9.47
C LEU A 127 15.30 -8.03 10.49
N LYS A 128 15.03 -7.89 11.80
CA LYS A 128 15.81 -8.55 12.85
C LYS A 128 15.75 -10.07 12.76
N ALA A 129 14.58 -10.64 12.49
CA ALA A 129 14.38 -12.09 12.40
C ALA A 129 15.20 -12.74 11.27
N ILE A 130 15.46 -12.01 10.18
CA ILE A 130 16.27 -12.49 9.05
C ILE A 130 17.75 -12.09 9.16
N GLY A 131 18.16 -11.45 10.26
CA GLY A 131 19.53 -10.98 10.45
C GLY A 131 19.95 -9.90 9.45
N PHE A 132 19.00 -9.10 8.96
CA PHE A 132 19.27 -8.02 8.00
C PHE A 132 20.28 -7.02 8.56
N LYS A 133 21.28 -6.66 7.76
CA LYS A 133 22.25 -5.60 8.06
C LYS A 133 22.12 -4.52 6.99
N PRO A 134 21.93 -3.25 7.37
CA PRO A 134 22.00 -2.14 6.42
C PRO A 134 23.38 -2.15 5.73
N GLU A 135 23.38 -1.85 4.44
CA GLU A 135 24.60 -1.58 3.67
C GLU A 135 25.18 -0.20 4.03
#